data_AF-A0ABD0PZV1-F1
#
_entry.id   AF-A0ABD0PZV1-F1
#
_cell.length_a   1.000
_cell.length_b   1.000
_cell.length_c   1.000
_cell.angle_alpha   90.00
_cell.angle_beta   90.00
_cell.angle_gamma   90.00
#
_symmetry.space_group_name_H-M   'P 1'
#
loop_
_entity.id
_entity.type
_entity.pdbx_description
1 polymer ?
#
loop_
_entity_poly.entity_id
_entity_poly.type
_entity_poly.pdbx_seq_one_letter_code
_entity_poly.pdbx_strand_id
1 'polypeptide(L)'
;EAAFTKDNNCLNAAKACNLNDTCKKYRSFYISPCTSRVSTTEVCNKRKCHKALRQFFDKVPPKHSYGMLFCSCPSGDHTACSERRRQTIVPACSYEDKEKPNCLSLQASCKTNYIC
;
A
#
# COMPACT_ATOMS: atom_id res chain seq x y z
N GLU A 1 35.95 -1.10 -0.09
CA GLU A 1 35.20 0.16 0.11
C GLU A 1 33.74 -0.19 0.31
N ALA A 2 33.28 -0.21 1.56
CA ALA A 2 31.94 -0.64 1.90
C ALA A 2 30.96 0.41 1.34
N ALA A 3 30.10 -0.02 0.43
CA ALA A 3 29.04 0.79 -0.11
C ALA A 3 28.16 1.28 1.05
N PHE A 4 28.39 2.50 1.50
CA PHE A 4 27.37 3.34 2.13
C PHE A 4 26.32 3.62 1.07
N THR A 5 25.56 2.59 0.70
CA THR A 5 24.35 2.73 -0.12
C THR A 5 23.43 3.64 0.67
N LYS A 6 23.19 4.85 0.15
CA LYS A 6 22.12 5.76 0.58
C LYS A 6 20.90 4.95 1.03
N ASP A 7 20.65 4.89 2.34
CA ASP A 7 19.70 3.95 2.94
C ASP A 7 18.27 4.24 2.49
N ASN A 8 17.70 3.34 1.69
CA ASN A 8 16.29 3.37 1.34
C ASN A 8 15.50 2.53 2.36
N ASN A 9 15.02 3.19 3.41
CA ASN A 9 14.26 2.54 4.48
C ASN A 9 13.03 1.78 3.96
N CYS A 10 12.36 2.30 2.92
CA CYS A 10 11.22 1.62 2.30
C CYS A 10 11.62 0.33 1.58
N LEU A 11 12.80 0.30 0.95
CA LEU A 11 13.35 -0.91 0.35
C LEU A 11 13.74 -1.92 1.43
N ASN A 12 14.38 -1.47 2.51
CA ASN A 12 14.76 -2.33 3.64
C ASN A 12 13.52 -2.94 4.30
N ALA A 13 12.46 -2.16 4.51
CA ALA A 13 11.18 -2.67 5.01
C ALA A 13 10.53 -3.69 4.06
N ALA A 14 10.56 -3.43 2.75
CA ALA A 14 10.05 -4.37 1.76
C ALA A 14 10.84 -5.69 1.74
N LYS A 15 12.18 -5.63 1.92
CA LYS A 15 13.03 -6.83 2.06
C LYS A 15 12.67 -7.59 3.34
N ALA A 16 12.54 -6.91 4.48
CA ALA A 16 12.15 -7.52 5.74
C ALA A 16 10.78 -8.23 5.66
N CYS A 17 9.80 -7.61 5.00
CA CYS A 17 8.50 -8.23 4.75
C CYS A 17 8.62 -9.49 3.88
N ASN A 18 9.45 -9.46 2.83
CA ASN A 18 9.64 -10.59 1.93
C ASN A 18 10.34 -11.79 2.58
N LEU A 19 11.11 -11.57 3.64
CA LEU A 19 11.74 -12.63 4.44
C LEU A 19 10.82 -13.18 5.54
N ASN A 20 9.66 -12.56 5.79
CA ASN A 20 8.67 -13.03 6.76
C ASN A 20 7.48 -13.66 6.04
N ASP A 21 7.20 -14.94 6.30
CA ASP A 21 6.17 -15.70 5.58
C ASP A 21 4.76 -15.08 5.70
N THR A 22 4.38 -14.60 6.88
CA THR A 22 3.10 -13.94 7.09
C THR A 22 3.00 -12.65 6.27
N CYS A 23 4.00 -11.77 6.35
CA CYS A 23 4.00 -10.52 5.62
C CYS A 23 4.02 -10.76 4.10
N LYS A 24 4.92 -11.62 3.62
CA LYS A 24 5.01 -12.02 2.21
C LYS A 24 3.67 -12.56 1.69
N LYS A 25 3.04 -13.48 2.42
CA LYS A 25 1.75 -14.08 2.05
C LYS A 25 0.66 -13.01 1.91
N TYR A 26 0.43 -12.22 2.94
CA TYR A 26 -0.62 -11.20 2.91
C TYR A 26 -0.30 -10.06 1.94
N ARG A 27 0.99 -9.76 1.72
CA ARG A 27 1.44 -8.79 0.72
C ARG A 27 1.06 -9.23 -0.69
N SER A 28 1.43 -10.44 -1.08
CA SER A 28 1.03 -11.01 -2.37
C SER A 28 -0.50 -11.11 -2.50
N PHE A 29 -1.18 -11.43 -1.40
CA PHE A 29 -2.64 -11.55 -1.37
C PHE A 29 -3.37 -10.24 -1.69
N TYR A 30 -2.91 -9.08 -1.20
CA TYR A 30 -3.53 -7.80 -1.59
C TYR A 30 -3.05 -7.31 -2.95
N ILE A 31 -1.79 -7.56 -3.34
CA ILE A 31 -1.28 -7.11 -4.64
C ILE A 31 -2.11 -7.71 -5.78
N SER A 32 -2.41 -9.01 -5.74
CA SER A 32 -3.13 -9.71 -6.81
C SER A 32 -4.44 -9.00 -7.22
N PRO A 33 -5.45 -8.79 -6.34
CA PRO A 33 -6.68 -8.11 -6.72
C PRO A 33 -6.51 -6.62 -7.01
N CYS A 34 -5.44 -5.97 -6.55
CA CYS A 34 -5.17 -4.56 -6.81
C CYS A 34 -4.48 -4.31 -8.15
N THR A 35 -3.84 -5.32 -8.76
CA THR A 35 -3.14 -5.20 -10.05
C THR A 35 -3.79 -6.00 -11.18
N SER A 36 -4.68 -6.94 -10.89
CA SER A 36 -5.42 -7.70 -11.90
C SER A 36 -6.48 -6.83 -12.58
N ARG A 37 -6.25 -6.51 -13.85
CA ARG A 37 -7.22 -5.82 -14.71
C ARG A 37 -8.49 -6.66 -14.86
N VAL A 38 -9.65 -6.03 -14.66
CA VAL A 38 -10.97 -6.70 -14.70
C VAL A 38 -11.66 -6.47 -16.04
N SER A 39 -11.51 -5.28 -16.63
CA SER A 39 -12.08 -4.96 -17.94
C SER A 39 -11.23 -3.92 -18.68
N THR A 40 -11.65 -3.51 -19.87
CA THR A 40 -11.01 -2.42 -20.62
C THR A 40 -11.14 -1.06 -19.92
N THR A 41 -12.17 -0.87 -19.09
CA THR A 41 -12.48 0.37 -18.38
C THR A 41 -12.12 0.33 -16.89
N GLU A 42 -12.05 -0.86 -16.28
CA GLU A 42 -11.74 -1.06 -14.87
C GLU A 42 -10.33 -1.65 -14.67
N VAL A 43 -9.46 -0.84 -14.07
CA VAL A 43 -8.05 -1.18 -13.81
C VAL A 43 -7.91 -2.32 -12.80
N CYS A 44 -8.87 -2.48 -11.89
CA CYS A 44 -8.88 -3.51 -10.85
C CYS A 44 -10.26 -3.70 -10.21
N ASN A 45 -10.44 -4.77 -9.43
CA ASN A 45 -11.60 -4.89 -8.54
C ASN A 45 -11.34 -4.16 -7.22
N LYS A 46 -11.68 -2.86 -7.14
CA LYS A 46 -11.42 -1.99 -5.98
C LYS A 46 -11.96 -2.57 -4.66
N ARG A 47 -13.14 -3.21 -4.69
CA ARG A 47 -13.75 -3.87 -3.52
C ARG A 47 -12.90 -5.02 -2.99
N LYS A 48 -12.42 -5.92 -3.86
CA LYS A 48 -11.52 -7.03 -3.48
C LYS A 48 -10.16 -6.50 -3.00
N CYS A 49 -9.61 -5.49 -3.68
CA CYS A 49 -8.37 -4.83 -3.30
C CYS A 49 -8.44 -4.26 -1.87
N HIS A 50 -9.46 -3.45 -1.55
CA HIS A 50 -9.64 -2.88 -0.21
C HIS A 50 -9.84 -3.94 0.87
N LYS A 51 -10.61 -5.01 0.58
CA LYS A 51 -10.79 -6.12 1.53
C LYS A 51 -9.46 -6.80 1.85
N ALA A 52 -8.63 -7.06 0.84
CA ALA A 52 -7.33 -7.69 1.02
C ALA A 52 -6.32 -6.76 1.71
N LEU A 53 -6.34 -5.46 1.40
CA LEU A 53 -5.53 -4.44 2.10
C LEU A 53 -5.87 -4.37 3.60
N ARG A 54 -7.15 -4.36 3.97
CA ARG A 54 -7.55 -4.43 5.39
C ARG A 54 -6.97 -5.67 6.07
N GLN A 55 -7.13 -6.84 5.44
CA GLN A 55 -6.57 -8.09 5.97
C GLN A 55 -5.04 -8.05 6.10
N PHE A 56 -4.31 -7.36 5.23
CA PHE A 56 -2.87 -7.18 5.38
C PHE A 56 -2.55 -6.42 6.68
N PHE A 57 -3.19 -5.29 6.93
CA PHE A 57 -2.92 -4.50 8.14
C PHE A 57 -3.46 -5.15 9.42
N ASP A 58 -4.53 -5.95 9.34
CA ASP A 58 -5.08 -6.69 10.48
C ASP A 58 -4.22 -7.89 10.90
N LYS A 59 -3.57 -8.56 9.93
CA LYS A 59 -2.91 -9.86 10.14
C LYS A 59 -1.38 -9.79 10.14
N VAL A 60 -0.79 -8.77 9.53
CA VAL A 60 0.66 -8.60 9.50
C VAL A 60 1.12 -7.81 10.72
N PRO A 61 2.12 -8.30 11.49
CA PRO A 61 2.64 -7.58 12.64
C PRO A 61 3.07 -6.14 12.29
N PRO A 62 2.77 -5.14 13.15
CA PRO A 62 3.10 -3.73 12.90
C PRO A 62 4.56 -3.50 12.51
N LYS A 63 5.51 -4.25 13.10
CA LYS A 63 6.95 -4.17 12.76
C LYS A 63 7.24 -4.32 11.26
N HIS A 64 6.40 -5.03 10.51
CA HIS A 64 6.55 -5.21 9.07
C HIS A 64 5.61 -4.32 8.27
N SER A 65 4.33 -4.24 8.65
CA SER A 65 3.32 -3.46 7.91
C SER A 65 3.58 -1.95 8.02
N TYR A 66 3.87 -1.44 9.23
CA TYR A 66 4.17 -0.02 9.46
C TYR A 66 5.55 0.34 8.93
N GLY A 67 6.50 -0.58 8.96
CA GLY A 67 7.81 -0.38 8.32
C GLY A 67 7.68 -0.07 6.83
N MET A 68 6.75 -0.70 6.12
CA MET A 68 6.49 -0.40 4.70
C MET A 68 5.69 0.89 4.51
N LEU A 69 4.64 1.10 5.30
CA LEU A 69 3.72 2.23 5.14
C LEU A 69 4.32 3.57 5.56
N PHE A 70 5.08 3.57 6.66
CA PHE A 70 5.59 4.78 7.33
C PHE A 70 7.12 4.89 7.29
N CYS A 71 7.79 4.16 6.39
CA CYS A 71 9.23 4.33 6.18
C CYS A 71 9.57 5.82 5.93
N SER A 72 10.59 6.32 6.61
CA SER A 72 11.12 7.65 6.36
C SER A 72 11.96 7.65 5.08
N CYS A 73 11.84 8.70 4.29
CA CYS A 73 12.71 8.95 3.14
C CYS A 73 13.45 10.26 3.42
N PRO A 74 14.80 10.30 3.37
CA PRO A 74 15.55 11.52 3.61
C PRO A 74 15.15 12.62 2.63
N SER A 75 15.14 13.87 3.10
CA SER A 75 14.90 15.06 2.30
C SER A 75 16.07 15.28 1.32
N GLY A 76 15.97 14.67 0.15
CA GLY A 76 16.92 14.72 -0.97
C GLY A 76 16.36 13.95 -2.17
N ASP A 77 17.11 13.84 -3.27
CA ASP A 77 16.74 13.13 -4.52
C ASP A 77 16.60 11.59 -4.34
N HIS A 78 15.68 11.18 -3.48
CA HIS A 78 15.25 9.81 -3.29
C HIS A 78 13.80 9.67 -3.75
N THR A 79 13.53 10.14 -4.98
CA THR A 79 12.28 9.88 -5.71
C THR A 79 11.91 8.40 -5.65
N ALA A 80 12.90 7.50 -5.77
CA ALA A 80 12.69 6.06 -5.63
C ALA A 80 12.21 5.59 -4.24
N CYS A 81 12.61 6.24 -3.14
CA CYS A 81 12.12 5.92 -1.80
C CYS A 81 10.68 6.41 -1.63
N SER A 82 10.42 7.68 -1.96
CA SER A 82 9.10 8.29 -1.86
C SER A 82 8.08 7.58 -2.75
N GLU A 83 8.45 7.21 -3.98
CA GLU A 83 7.60 6.43 -4.87
C GLU A 83 7.36 5.02 -4.33
N ARG A 84 8.38 4.35 -3.79
CA ARG A 84 8.17 3.03 -3.17
C ARG A 84 7.18 3.12 -2.01
N ARG A 85 7.28 4.15 -1.16
CA ARG A 85 6.32 4.40 -0.08
C ARG A 85 4.92 4.62 -0.63
N ARG A 86 4.77 5.51 -1.62
CA ARG A 86 3.50 5.81 -2.30
C ARG A 86 2.85 4.56 -2.90
N GLN A 87 3.64 3.67 -3.50
CA GLN A 87 3.17 2.45 -4.14
C GLN A 87 2.77 1.34 -3.16
N THR A 88 2.99 1.48 -1.85
CA THR A 88 2.70 0.45 -0.83
C THR A 88 1.26 -0.07 -0.92
N ILE A 89 0.29 0.82 -1.17
CA ILE A 89 -1.14 0.49 -1.22
C ILE A 89 -1.67 0.28 -2.64
N VAL A 90 -0.83 0.36 -3.68
CA VAL A 90 -1.24 0.32 -5.10
C VAL A 90 -2.26 1.43 -5.42
N PRO A 91 -1.84 2.71 -5.38
CA PRO A 91 -2.76 3.86 -5.42
C PRO A 91 -3.58 3.93 -6.71
N ALA A 92 -3.06 3.46 -7.84
CA ALA A 92 -3.80 3.39 -9.11
C ALA A 92 -5.11 2.58 -9.05
N CYS A 93 -5.25 1.72 -8.04
CA CYS A 93 -6.45 0.94 -7.77
C CYS A 93 -7.14 1.39 -6.47
N SER A 94 -6.38 1.47 -5.38
CA SER A 94 -6.94 1.62 -4.03
C SER A 94 -7.32 3.07 -3.68
N TYR A 95 -6.73 4.05 -4.36
CA TYR A 95 -6.79 5.46 -3.98
C TYR A 95 -7.34 6.34 -5.10
N GLU A 96 -6.69 6.30 -6.27
CA GLU A 96 -7.08 7.09 -7.43
C GLU A 96 -8.50 6.71 -7.90
N ASP A 97 -9.22 7.72 -8.34
CA ASP A 97 -10.57 7.60 -8.89
C ASP A 97 -10.78 8.73 -9.91
N LYS A 98 -11.72 8.54 -10.84
CA LYS A 98 -12.02 9.53 -11.90
C LYS A 98 -12.61 10.79 -11.29
N GLU A 99 -13.46 10.61 -10.28
CA GLU A 99 -14.09 11.69 -9.54
C GLU A 99 -13.41 11.89 -8.19
N LYS A 100 -13.25 13.14 -7.78
CA LYS A 100 -12.71 13.51 -6.46
C LYS A 100 -13.83 14.14 -5.63
N PRO A 101 -14.64 13.34 -4.92
CA PRO A 101 -15.72 13.87 -4.10
C PRO A 101 -15.17 14.74 -2.96
N ASN A 102 -16.01 15.65 -2.46
CA ASN A 102 -15.68 16.46 -1.29
C ASN A 102 -15.49 15.58 -0.04
N CYS A 103 -14.55 15.94 0.83
CA CYS A 103 -14.23 15.21 2.06
C CYS A 103 -15.44 15.02 2.99
N LEU A 104 -16.37 15.98 3.07
CA LEU A 104 -17.58 15.87 3.89
C LEU A 104 -18.56 14.82 3.34
N SER A 105 -18.69 14.74 2.00
CA SER A 105 -19.50 13.70 1.36
C SER A 105 -18.89 12.30 1.57
N LEU A 106 -17.57 12.19 1.48
CA LEU A 106 -16.85 10.96 1.82
C LEU A 106 -17.03 10.58 3.30
N GLN A 107 -16.97 11.56 4.21
CA GLN A 107 -17.21 11.34 5.63
C GLN A 107 -18.63 10.83 5.89
N ALA A 108 -19.64 11.42 5.25
CA ALA A 108 -21.03 10.97 5.37
C ALA A 108 -21.20 9.54 4.87
N SER A 109 -20.59 9.19 3.72
CA SER A 109 -20.56 7.82 3.20
C SER A 109 -19.91 6.84 4.18
N CYS A 110 -18.74 7.20 4.71
CA CYS A 110 -17.98 6.39 5.68
C CYS A 110 -18.81 6.08 6.94
N LYS A 111 -19.53 7.07 7.49
CA LYS A 111 -20.40 6.89 8.67
C LYS A 111 -21.52 5.87 8.49
N THR A 112 -21.94 5.58 7.26
CA THR A 112 -22.96 4.55 6.99
C THR A 112 -22.39 3.13 6.93
N ASN A 113 -21.07 2.98 6.92
CA ASN A 113 -20.37 1.71 6.90
C ASN A 113 -19.75 1.41 8.27
N TYR A 114 -20.18 0.31 8.91
CA TYR A 114 -19.73 -0.08 10.26
C TYR A 114 -18.21 -0.27 10.42
N ILE A 115 -17.45 -0.47 9.34
CA ILE A 115 -16.01 -0.76 9.38
C ILE A 115 -15.12 0.48 9.17
N CYS A 116 -15.61 1.53 8.51
CA CYS A 116 -14.81 2.52 7.76
C CYS A 116 -13.82 3.43 8.57
#